data_AF-A0AAF0UJ88-F1
#
_entry.id   AF-A0AAF0UJ88-F1
#
_cell.length_a   1.000
_cell.length_b   1.000
_cell.length_c   1.000
_cell.angle_alpha   90.00
_cell.angle_beta   90.00
_cell.angle_gamma   90.00
#
_symmetry.space_group_name_H-M   'P 1'
#
loop_
_entity.id
_entity.type
_entity.pdbx_description
1 polymer ?
#
loop_
_entity_poly.entity_id
_entity_poly.type
_entity_poly.pdbx_seq_one_letter_code
_entity_poly.pdbx_strand_id
1 'polypeptide(L)' 'MKGVMKFGKKGKLSLQYIGLYRISKRIGNIAYELELPQELAAVHPVFHISMLKKSMGDPSLIIPTEDIVIKDRLIL' A
#
# COMPACT_ATOMS: atom_id res chain seq x y z
N MET A 1 21.00 -2.62 5.88
CA MET A 1 19.57 -2.47 6.24
C MET A 1 18.85 -1.85 5.04
N LYS A 2 18.06 -2.63 4.30
CA LYS A 2 17.28 -2.12 3.16
C LYS A 2 16.21 -1.16 3.71
N GLY A 3 16.22 0.10 3.26
CA GLY A 3 15.34 1.13 3.78
C GLY A 3 13.87 0.74 3.61
N VAL A 4 13.06 0.93 4.66
CA VAL A 4 11.61 0.82 4.55
C VAL A 4 11.16 1.86 3.53
N MET A 5 10.47 1.43 2.48
CA MET A 5 9.87 2.33 1.49
C MET A 5 8.82 3.17 2.22
N LYS A 6 9.05 4.49 2.27
CA LYS A 6 8.14 5.44 2.93
C LYS A 6 7.36 6.18 1.87
N PHE A 7 6.08 6.39 2.12
CA PHE A 7 5.17 7.06 1.21
C PHE A 7 5.00 8.52 1.62
N GLY A 8 4.80 9.40 0.62
CA GLY A 8 4.72 10.85 0.82
C GLY A 8 6.08 11.54 0.99
N LYS A 9 6.07 12.79 1.47
CA LYS A 9 7.28 13.62 1.60
C LYS A 9 8.28 13.01 2.60
N LYS A 10 9.55 12.90 2.19
CA LYS A 10 10.64 12.38 3.03
C LYS A 10 10.82 13.26 4.27
N GLY A 11 10.47 12.75 5.44
CA GLY A 11 10.58 13.45 6.72
C GLY A 11 10.48 12.50 7.92
N LYS A 12 10.75 13.01 9.12
CA LYS A 12 10.74 12.23 10.39
C LYS A 12 9.38 11.57 10.67
N LEU A 13 8.29 12.14 10.11
CA LEU A 13 6.90 11.68 10.24
C LEU A 13 6.27 11.23 8.90
N SER A 14 7.08 10.73 7.97
CA SER A 14 6.56 10.18 6.71
C SER A 14 5.66 8.97 6.98
N LEU A 15 4.55 8.88 6.24
CA LEU A 15 3.62 7.76 6.35
C LEU A 15 4.31 6.46 5.92
N GLN A 16 4.17 5.44 6.76
CA GLN A 16 4.70 4.11 6.50
C GLN A 16 3.73 3.26 5.66
N TYR A 17 2.43 3.58 5.71
CA TYR A 17 1.36 2.87 5.00
C TYR A 17 0.55 3.86 4.18
N ILE A 18 0.04 3.39 3.04
CA ILE A 18 -0.89 4.14 2.20
C ILE A 18 -2.27 3.57 2.40
N GLY A 19 -3.22 4.43 2.78
CA GLY A 19 -4.65 4.18 2.64
C GLY A 19 -5.17 2.92 3.33
N LEU A 20 -6.47 2.69 3.14
CA LEU A 20 -7.11 1.41 3.43
C LEU A 20 -7.58 0.84 2.10
N TYR A 21 -7.18 -0.40 1.83
CA TYR A 21 -7.56 -1.11 0.61
C TYR A 21 -8.28 -2.39 0.96
N ARG A 22 -9.28 -2.72 0.15
CA ARG A 22 -10.02 -3.99 0.29
C ARG A 22 -9.18 -5.10 -0.32
N ILE A 23 -9.18 -6.26 0.34
CA ILE A 23 -8.61 -7.48 -0.21
C ILE A 23 -9.64 -8.04 -1.19
N SER A 24 -9.29 -8.08 -2.48
CA SER A 24 -10.12 -8.72 -3.50
C SER A 24 -9.97 -10.24 -3.44
N LYS A 25 -8.73 -10.73 -3.32
CA LYS A 25 -8.42 -12.16 -3.37
C LYS A 25 -7.24 -12.52 -2.48
N ARG A 26 -7.25 -13.74 -1.93
CA ARG A 26 -6.06 -14.35 -1.31
C ARG A 26 -5.33 -15.21 -2.36
N ILE A 27 -4.03 -14.99 -2.52
CA ILE A 27 -3.18 -15.73 -3.45
C ILE A 27 -2.22 -16.61 -2.65
N GLY A 28 -2.52 -17.91 -2.62
CA GLY A 28 -1.78 -18.87 -1.82
C GLY A 28 -1.78 -18.51 -0.33
N ASN A 29 -0.71 -18.90 0.37
CA ASN A 29 -0.63 -18.68 1.81
C ASN A 29 -0.04 -17.32 2.19
N ILE A 30 0.71 -16.70 1.28
CA ILE A 30 1.63 -15.60 1.59
C ILE A 30 1.30 -14.27 0.92
N ALA A 31 0.36 -14.23 -0.02
CA ALA A 31 0.04 -13.03 -0.78
C ALA A 31 -1.46 -12.74 -0.85
N TYR A 32 -1.78 -11.46 -1.05
CA TYR A 32 -3.14 -10.97 -1.24
C TYR A 32 -3.19 -9.96 -2.37
N GLU A 33 -4.26 -10.00 -3.13
CA GLU A 33 -4.61 -9.02 -4.15
C GLU A 33 -5.51 -7.95 -3.55
N LEU A 34 -5.16 -6.69 -3.75
CA LEU A 34 -5.88 -5.52 -3.25
C LEU A 34 -6.64 -4.80 -4.36
N GLU A 35 -7.81 -4.26 -4.03
CA GLU A 35 -8.53 -3.30 -4.87
C GLU A 35 -7.84 -1.93 -4.74
N LEU A 36 -6.97 -1.62 -5.71
CA LEU A 36 -6.26 -0.34 -5.76
C LEU A 36 -7.06 0.69 -6.58
N PRO A 37 -7.01 1.97 -6.19
CA PRO A 37 -7.59 3.07 -6.96
C PRO A 37 -6.83 3.24 -8.28
N GLN A 38 -7.51 3.81 -9.28
CA GLN A 38 -6.94 4.05 -10.61
C GLN A 38 -5.67 4.93 -10.58
N GLU A 39 -5.55 5.81 -9.58
CA GLU A 39 -4.36 6.61 -9.29
C GLU A 39 -3.10 5.75 -9.08
N LEU A 40 -3.26 4.50 -8.63
CA LEU A 40 -2.21 3.52 -8.39
C LEU A 40 -2.16 2.41 -9.45
N ALA A 41 -2.72 2.63 -10.64
CA ALA A 41 -2.77 1.61 -11.70
C ALA A 41 -1.39 1.07 -12.13
N ALA A 42 -0.31 1.84 -11.90
CA ALA A 42 1.06 1.40 -12.16
C ALA A 42 1.62 0.42 -11.11
N VAL A 43 0.95 0.28 -9.95
CA VAL A 43 1.37 -0.59 -8.86
C VAL A 43 0.73 -1.97 -9.04
N HIS A 44 1.53 -3.03 -8.92
CA HIS A 44 0.99 -4.39 -8.91
C HIS A 44 0.02 -4.58 -7.73
N PRO A 45 -1.20 -5.10 -7.97
CA PRO A 45 -2.21 -5.22 -6.92
C PRO A 45 -1.92 -6.36 -5.92
N VAL A 46 -0.91 -7.21 -6.19
CA VAL A 46 -0.56 -8.36 -5.36
C VAL A 46 0.58 -8.05 -4.42
N PHE A 47 0.33 -8.20 -3.12
CA PHE A 47 1.29 -7.89 -2.05
C PHE A 47 1.52 -9.08 -1.13
N HIS A 48 2.75 -9.21 -0.64
CA HIS A 48 3.10 -10.18 0.38
C HIS A 48 2.50 -9.78 1.74
N ILE A 49 2.08 -10.75 2.56
CA ILE A 49 1.41 -10.52 3.85
C ILE A 49 2.21 -9.63 4.81
N SER A 50 3.55 -9.66 4.73
CA SER A 50 4.43 -8.81 5.56
C SER A 50 4.38 -7.32 5.22
N MET A 51 3.86 -6.96 4.05
CA MET A 51 3.67 -5.56 3.63
C MET A 51 2.31 -5.00 4.07
N LEU A 52 1.41 -5.87 4.53
CA LEU A 52 0.05 -5.52 4.91
C LEU A 52 -0.06 -5.39 6.42
N LYS A 53 -0.88 -4.44 6.87
CA LYS A 53 -1.26 -4.31 8.26
C LYS A 53 -2.78 -4.37 8.37
N LYS A 54 -3.29 -5.29 9.19
CA LYS A 54 -4.73 -5.39 9.44
C LYS A 54 -5.22 -4.08 10.05
N SER A 55 -6.17 -3.42 9.41
CA SER A 55 -6.89 -2.29 9.98
C SER A 55 -7.95 -2.81 10.95
N MET A 56 -8.05 -2.17 12.11
CA MET A 56 -9.07 -2.44 13.14
C MET A 56 -10.18 -1.36 13.13
N GLY A 57 -10.18 -0.47 12.13
CA GLY A 57 -11.14 0.63 11.99
C GLY A 57 -12.35 0.28 11.12
N ASP A 58 -13.32 1.19 11.08
CA ASP A 58 -14.49 1.08 10.20
C ASP A 58 -14.05 1.04 8.72
N PRO A 59 -14.43 0.01 7.93
CA PRO A 59 -14.12 -0.08 6.51
C PRO A 59 -14.65 1.11 5.67
N SER A 60 -15.52 1.96 6.22
CA SER A 60 -15.98 3.21 5.59
C SER A 60 -14.90 4.30 5.53
N LEU A 61 -13.83 4.21 6.32
CA LEU A 61 -12.78 5.23 6.45
C LEU A 61 -11.67 5.07 5.39
N ILE A 62 -12.04 4.98 4.12
CA ILE A 62 -11.07 4.98 3.01
C ILE A 62 -10.49 6.40 2.91
N ILE A 63 -9.24 6.59 3.34
CA ILE A 63 -8.55 7.88 3.25
C ILE A 63 -8.09 8.09 1.78
N PRO A 64 -8.38 9.25 1.15
CA PRO A 64 -7.95 9.57 -0.21
C PRO A 64 -6.42 9.50 -0.38
N THR A 65 -5.96 9.03 -1.53
CA THR A 65 -4.53 8.76 -1.85
C THR A 65 -3.81 9.99 -2.43
N GLU A 66 -4.38 11.18 -2.29
CA GLU A 66 -4.08 12.38 -3.09
C GLU A 66 -2.64 12.95 -2.96
N ASP A 67 -1.84 12.51 -1.99
CA ASP A 67 -0.51 13.10 -1.68
C ASP A 67 0.69 12.14 -1.78
N ILE A 68 0.53 10.98 -2.43
CA ILE A 68 1.63 9.99 -2.47
C ILE A 68 2.35 10.04 -3.81
N VAL A 69 3.39 10.86 -3.84
CA VAL A 69 4.42 10.81 -4.90
C VAL A 69 5.19 9.49 -4.73
N ILE A 70 4.77 8.45 -5.44
CA ILE A 70 5.53 7.20 -5.56
C ILE A 70 6.78 7.53 -6.38
N LYS A 71 7.95 7.52 -5.73
CA LYS A 71 9.22 7.59 -6.47
C LYS A 71 9.42 6.26 -7.19
N ASP A 72 9.14 6.29 -8.49
CA ASP A 72 9.43 5.21 -9.42
C ASP A 72 10.90 4.79 -9.34
N ARG A 73 11.10 3.53 -8.94
CA ARG A 73 11.83 2.48 -9.67
C ARG A 73 12.27 1.41 -8.70
N LEU A 74 11.50 0.33 -8.63
CA LEU A 74 12.02 -0.99 -8.31
C LEU A 74 11.53 -1.91 -9.41
N ILE A 75 12.40 -2.13 -10.41
CA ILE A 75 12.33 -3.30 -11.27
C ILE A 75 12.52 -4.49 -10.31
N LEU A 76 11.55 -5.42 -10.31
CA LEU A 76 11.69 -6.72 -9.65
C LEU A 76 12.81 -7.54 -10.31
#